data_AF-A0A517TTB7-F1
#
_entry.id   AF-A0A517TTB7-F1
#
_cell.length_a   1.000
_cell.length_b   1.000
_cell.length_c   1.000
_cell.angle_alpha   90.00
_cell.angle_beta   90.00
_cell.angle_gamma   90.00
#
_symmetry.space_group_name_H-M   'P 1'
#
loop_
_entity.id
_entity.type
_entity.pdbx_description
1 polymer ?
#
loop_
_entity_poly.entity_id
_entity_poly.type
_entity_poly.pdbx_seq_one_letter_code
_entity_poly.pdbx_strand_id
1 'polypeptide(L)'
;MVVIAVALLVATPVILASPYRRAWLLAAAGAMILFSLSIAALSVRLHRLHAEAVRVVKYVDAFHDKYDMYPDDLSGYAFTDAALEPYFSYDGHWKGKEFALYYHPVQHSAVRHAYTPENGYWLKEQE
;
A
#
# COMPACT_ATOMS: atom_id res chain seq x y z
N MET A 1 -5.07 -26.40 -29.03
CA MET A 1 -6.14 -26.12 -28.04
C MET A 1 -7.02 -27.34 -27.73
N VAL A 2 -7.23 -28.29 -28.65
CA VAL A 2 -8.08 -29.49 -28.43
C VAL A 2 -7.58 -30.44 -27.34
N VAL A 3 -6.26 -30.58 -27.16
CA VAL A 3 -5.66 -31.51 -26.19
C VAL A 3 -5.88 -31.10 -24.73
N ILE A 4 -5.92 -29.79 -24.43
CA ILE A 4 -6.17 -29.27 -23.08
C ILE A 4 -7.63 -29.49 -22.68
N ALA A 5 -8.56 -29.34 -23.62
CA ALA A 5 -9.99 -29.53 -23.39
C ALA A 5 -10.35 -31.00 -23.06
N VAL A 6 -9.74 -31.97 -23.76
CA VAL A 6 -9.98 -33.40 -23.52
C VAL A 6 -9.38 -33.84 -22.17
N ALA A 7 -8.20 -33.34 -21.80
CA ALA A 7 -7.59 -33.63 -20.50
C ALA A 7 -8.42 -33.09 -19.32
N LEU A 8 -9.00 -31.89 -19.45
CA LEU A 8 -9.93 -31.31 -18.47
C LEU A 8 -11.21 -32.15 -18.34
N LEU A 9 -11.74 -32.71 -19.43
CA LEU A 9 -13.01 -33.47 -19.45
C LEU A 9 -12.88 -34.88 -18.85
N VAL A 10 -11.69 -35.50 -18.95
CA VAL A 10 -11.41 -36.82 -18.36
C VAL A 10 -10.96 -36.72 -16.90
N ALA A 11 -10.22 -35.66 -16.53
CA ALA A 11 -9.72 -35.50 -15.17
C ALA A 11 -10.80 -34.98 -14.18
N THR A 12 -11.73 -34.15 -14.64
CA THR A 12 -12.80 -33.57 -13.80
C THR A 12 -13.67 -34.61 -13.08
N PRO A 13 -14.20 -35.68 -13.71
CA PRO A 13 -15.00 -36.68 -12.99
C PRO A 13 -14.18 -37.52 -12.01
N VAL A 14 -12.92 -37.82 -12.31
CA VAL A 14 -12.01 -38.60 -11.43
C VAL A 14 -11.62 -37.81 -10.18
N ILE A 15 -11.37 -36.51 -10.34
CA ILE A 15 -11.08 -35.60 -9.23
C ILE A 15 -12.34 -35.37 -8.38
N LEU A 16 -13.52 -35.29 -9.01
CA LEU A 16 -14.79 -35.28 -8.30
C LEU A 16 -15.11 -36.63 -7.63
N ALA A 17 -14.66 -37.78 -8.11
CA ALA A 17 -15.07 -39.05 -7.50
C ALA A 17 -14.47 -39.29 -6.10
N SER A 18 -13.31 -38.69 -5.79
CA SER A 18 -12.67 -38.84 -4.49
C SER A 18 -12.98 -37.67 -3.53
N PRO A 19 -13.46 -37.92 -2.30
CA PRO A 19 -13.79 -36.87 -1.35
C PRO A 19 -12.56 -36.05 -0.94
N TYR A 20 -11.39 -36.69 -0.87
CA TYR A 20 -10.11 -36.04 -0.54
C TYR A 20 -9.67 -35.03 -1.61
N ARG A 21 -9.79 -35.36 -2.91
CA ARG A 21 -9.41 -34.41 -3.96
C ARG A 21 -10.44 -33.29 -4.14
N ARG A 22 -11.74 -33.54 -3.89
CA ARG A 22 -12.75 -32.47 -3.80
C ARG A 22 -12.45 -31.48 -2.67
N ALA A 23 -12.15 -31.99 -1.47
CA ALA A 23 -11.78 -31.16 -0.33
C ALA A 23 -10.52 -30.33 -0.62
N TRP A 24 -9.52 -30.92 -1.27
CA TRP A 24 -8.30 -30.20 -1.65
C TRP A 24 -8.55 -29.10 -2.69
N LEU A 25 -9.38 -29.35 -3.71
CA LEU A 25 -9.77 -28.31 -4.68
C LEU A 25 -10.54 -27.15 -4.02
N LEU A 26 -11.47 -27.46 -3.12
CA LEU A 26 -12.22 -26.43 -2.39
C LEU A 26 -11.30 -25.63 -1.46
N ALA A 27 -10.36 -26.29 -0.78
CA ALA A 27 -9.36 -25.62 0.04
C ALA A 27 -8.43 -24.73 -0.80
N ALA A 28 -7.99 -25.21 -1.97
CA ALA A 28 -7.17 -24.43 -2.90
C ALA A 28 -7.93 -23.22 -3.45
N ALA A 29 -9.18 -23.39 -3.86
CA ALA A 29 -10.04 -22.30 -4.31
C ALA A 29 -10.29 -21.27 -3.20
N GLY A 30 -10.60 -21.73 -1.98
CA GLY A 30 -10.74 -20.88 -0.80
C GLY A 30 -9.46 -20.09 -0.48
N ALA A 31 -8.30 -20.75 -0.54
CA ALA A 31 -7.01 -20.10 -0.33
C ALA A 31 -6.72 -19.03 -1.40
N MET A 32 -7.01 -19.30 -2.68
CA MET A 32 -6.87 -18.30 -3.75
C MET A 32 -7.78 -17.09 -3.55
N ILE A 33 -9.02 -17.30 -3.10
CA ILE A 33 -9.95 -16.20 -2.80
C ILE A 33 -9.41 -15.34 -1.64
N LEU A 34 -9.01 -15.97 -0.53
CA LEU A 34 -8.45 -15.26 0.62
C LEU A 34 -7.17 -14.49 0.28
N PHE A 35 -6.30 -15.08 -0.54
CA PHE A 35 -5.09 -14.43 -1.01
C PHE A 35 -5.40 -13.22 -1.90
N SER A 36 -6.34 -13.37 -2.84
CA SER A 36 -6.77 -12.28 -3.71
C SER A 36 -7.38 -11.13 -2.92
N LEU A 37 -8.19 -11.44 -1.90
CA LEU A 37 -8.79 -10.44 -1.02
C LEU A 37 -7.72 -9.69 -0.20
N SER A 38 -6.68 -10.42 0.24
CA SER A 38 -5.56 -9.84 0.99
C SER A 38 -4.74 -8.88 0.12
N ILE A 39 -4.49 -9.23 -1.15
CA ILE A 39 -3.85 -8.34 -2.12
C ILE A 39 -4.71 -7.10 -2.36
N ALA A 40 -6.01 -7.27 -2.61
CA ALA A 40 -6.91 -6.15 -2.86
C ALA A 40 -6.97 -5.18 -1.66
N ALA A 41 -7.06 -5.71 -0.44
CA ALA A 41 -7.04 -4.91 0.78
C ALA A 41 -5.72 -4.14 0.93
N LEU A 42 -4.58 -4.77 0.63
CA LEU A 42 -3.28 -4.12 0.65
C LEU A 42 -3.18 -3.02 -0.42
N SER A 43 -3.66 -3.26 -1.64
CA SER A 43 -3.67 -2.27 -2.73
C SER A 43 -4.51 -1.04 -2.38
N VAL A 44 -5.70 -1.23 -1.78
CA VAL A 44 -6.54 -0.11 -1.32
C VAL A 44 -5.84 0.68 -0.23
N ARG A 45 -5.21 0.00 0.75
CA ARG A 45 -4.46 0.66 1.81
C ARG A 45 -3.29 1.47 1.23
N LEU A 46 -2.52 0.88 0.32
CA LEU A 46 -1.42 1.56 -0.37
C LEU A 46 -1.90 2.83 -1.08
N HIS A 47 -3.02 2.75 -1.79
CA HIS A 47 -3.60 3.91 -2.47
C HIS A 47 -4.00 5.01 -1.49
N ARG A 48 -4.62 4.64 -0.35
CA ARG A 48 -4.96 5.59 0.72
C ARG A 48 -3.72 6.23 1.35
N LEU A 49 -2.69 5.42 1.65
CA LEU A 49 -1.42 5.93 2.18
C LEU A 49 -0.76 6.90 1.20
N HIS A 50 -0.75 6.59 -0.09
CA HIS A 50 -0.19 7.48 -1.10
C HIS A 50 -0.96 8.80 -1.18
N ALA A 51 -2.29 8.74 -1.23
CA ALA A 51 -3.14 9.94 -1.23
C ALA A 51 -2.96 10.79 0.03
N GLU A 52 -2.79 10.14 1.19
CA GLU A 52 -2.55 10.81 2.46
C GLU A 52 -1.16 11.45 2.51
N ALA A 53 -0.14 10.76 1.99
CA ALA A 53 1.21 11.30 1.94
C ALA A 53 1.29 12.58 1.10
N VAL A 54 0.58 12.63 -0.04
CA VAL A 54 0.46 13.84 -0.86
C VAL A 54 -0.17 15.00 -0.06
N ARG A 55 -1.16 14.73 0.78
CA ARG A 55 -1.77 15.75 1.65
C ARG A 55 -0.81 16.23 2.74
N VAL A 56 -0.07 15.33 3.36
CA VAL A 56 0.96 15.68 4.36
C VAL A 56 2.03 16.56 3.73
N VAL A 57 2.53 16.21 2.54
CA VAL A 57 3.51 17.03 1.81
C VAL A 57 2.96 18.43 1.55
N LYS A 58 1.72 18.56 1.05
CA LYS A 58 1.08 19.88 0.85
C LYS A 58 0.96 20.68 2.14
N TYR A 59 0.66 20.03 3.26
CA TYR A 59 0.62 20.68 4.57
C TYR A 59 2.00 21.19 4.99
N VAL A 60 3.03 20.36 4.87
CA VAL A 60 4.41 20.69 5.23
C VAL A 60 4.94 21.84 4.36
N ASP A 61 4.67 21.80 3.06
CA ASP A 61 5.04 22.88 2.12
C ASP A 61 4.33 24.20 2.47
N ALA A 62 3.01 24.16 2.72
CA ALA A 62 2.26 25.35 3.13
C ALA A 62 2.73 25.92 4.48
N PHE A 63 3.17 25.05 5.39
CA PHE A 63 3.77 25.47 6.66
C PHE A 63 5.10 26.17 6.41
N HIS A 64 5.94 25.62 5.54
CA HIS A 64 7.21 26.21 5.14
C HIS A 64 7.03 27.59 4.49
N ASP A 65 6.13 27.72 3.52
CA ASP A 65 5.84 28.98 2.84
C ASP A 65 5.41 30.10 3.81
N LYS A 66 4.75 29.72 4.90
CA LYS A 66 4.22 30.66 5.89
C LYS A 66 5.22 31.03 6.98
N TYR A 67 6.06 30.08 7.39
CA TYR A 67 6.91 30.22 8.58
C TYR A 67 8.42 30.16 8.29
N ASP A 68 8.82 29.98 7.03
CA ASP A 68 10.22 29.81 6.59
C ASP A 68 10.96 28.65 7.31
N MET A 69 10.19 27.66 7.78
CA MET A 69 10.69 26.47 8.47
C MET A 69 9.74 25.30 8.28
N TYR A 70 10.25 24.06 8.35
CA TYR A 70 9.41 22.87 8.38
C TYR A 70 8.89 22.62 9.81
N PRO A 71 7.70 22.02 9.96
CA PRO A 71 7.22 21.63 11.29
C PRO A 71 8.13 20.54 11.87
N ASP A 72 8.28 20.52 13.20
CA ASP A 72 9.09 19.50 13.89
C ASP A 72 8.42 18.13 13.87
N ASP A 73 7.09 18.10 13.89
CA ASP A 73 6.26 16.89 13.84
C ASP A 73 4.96 17.13 13.05
N LEU A 74 4.11 16.09 12.96
CA LEU A 74 2.81 16.17 12.28
C LEU A 74 1.64 16.43 13.26
N SER A 75 1.89 16.89 14.48
CA SER A 75 0.84 17.10 15.50
C SER A 75 -0.22 18.12 15.08
N GLY A 76 0.14 19.06 14.21
CA GLY A 76 -0.76 20.04 13.62
C GLY A 76 -1.53 19.55 12.38
N TYR A 77 -1.26 18.34 11.89
CA TYR A 77 -1.90 17.77 10.72
C TYR A 77 -3.02 16.79 11.11
N ALA A 78 -4.22 17.03 10.61
CA ALA A 78 -5.35 16.13 10.83
C ALA A 78 -5.41 15.07 9.71
N PHE A 79 -5.09 13.82 10.04
CA PHE A 79 -5.22 12.72 9.10
C PHE A 79 -6.67 12.53 8.65
N THR A 80 -6.87 12.26 7.36
CA THR A 80 -8.21 11.97 6.79
C THR A 80 -8.80 10.70 7.39
N ASP A 81 -7.94 9.74 7.72
CA ASP A 81 -8.27 8.49 8.40
C ASP A 81 -7.22 8.27 9.49
N ALA A 82 -7.64 8.37 10.76
CA ALA A 82 -6.77 8.18 11.92
C ALA A 82 -6.10 6.79 11.95
N ALA A 83 -6.67 5.79 11.26
CA ALA A 83 -6.06 4.48 11.15
C ALA A 83 -4.79 4.49 10.28
N LEU A 84 -4.53 5.54 9.50
CA LEU A 84 -3.34 5.67 8.66
C LEU A 84 -2.14 6.25 9.42
N GLU A 85 -2.37 7.02 10.48
CA GLU A 85 -1.32 7.69 11.27
C GLU A 85 -0.17 6.75 11.69
N PRO A 86 -0.42 5.52 12.19
CA PRO A 86 0.67 4.62 12.62
C PRO A 86 1.58 4.13 11.49
N TYR A 87 1.21 4.37 10.23
CA TYR A 87 1.98 3.99 9.06
C TYR A 87 2.89 5.12 8.56
N PHE A 88 2.81 6.31 9.16
CA PHE A 88 3.64 7.46 8.80
C PHE A 88 4.73 7.69 9.84
N SER A 89 5.89 8.14 9.35
CA SER A 89 6.98 8.68 10.15
C SER A 89 7.51 9.91 9.45
N TYR A 90 7.83 10.94 10.20
CA TYR A 90 8.22 12.24 9.67
C TYR A 90 9.46 12.74 10.39
N ASP A 91 10.35 13.37 9.63
CA ASP A 91 11.58 13.98 10.12
C ASP A 91 11.73 15.36 9.46
N GLY A 92 11.43 16.43 10.21
CA GLY A 92 11.53 17.81 9.75
C GLY A 92 12.95 18.34 9.61
N HIS A 93 13.97 17.57 10.02
CA HIS A 93 15.38 18.00 10.08
C HIS A 93 16.32 17.02 9.34
N TRP A 94 15.77 16.19 8.46
CA TRP A 94 16.45 15.06 7.82
C TRP A 94 17.83 15.39 7.24
N LYS A 95 17.99 16.60 6.66
CA LYS A 95 19.26 17.16 6.19
C LYS A 95 19.34 18.68 6.42
N GLY A 96 19.20 19.11 7.66
CA GLY A 96 19.26 20.53 8.02
C GLY A 96 17.93 21.23 7.75
N LYS A 97 17.82 22.01 6.66
CA LYS A 97 16.58 22.69 6.27
C LYS A 97 15.72 21.85 5.32
N GLU A 98 15.73 20.54 5.47
CA GLU A 98 15.00 19.61 4.58
C GLU A 98 14.16 18.65 5.42
N PHE A 99 12.99 18.27 4.91
CA PHE A 99 12.15 17.26 5.55
C PHE A 99 12.18 15.93 4.82
N ALA A 100 11.88 14.86 5.56
CA ALA A 100 11.60 13.55 5.02
C ALA A 100 10.27 13.03 5.57
N LEU A 101 9.41 12.55 4.67
CA LEU A 101 8.18 11.85 5.02
C LEU A 101 8.30 10.39 4.61
N TYR A 102 8.07 9.49 5.54
CA TYR A 102 8.10 8.05 5.34
C TYR A 102 6.69 7.48 5.51
N TYR A 103 6.28 6.60 4.61
CA TYR A 103 5.09 5.77 4.83
C TYR A 103 5.37 4.29 4.60
N HIS A 104 4.72 3.46 5.42
CA HIS A 104 4.90 2.01 5.46
C HIS A 104 3.63 1.31 4.97
N PRO A 105 3.67 0.43 3.95
CA PRO A 105 2.50 -0.33 3.52
C PRO A 105 1.94 -1.28 4.59
N VAL A 106 2.83 -1.73 5.47
CA VAL A 106 2.57 -2.67 6.57
C VAL A 106 3.27 -2.11 7.80
N GLN A 107 2.55 -2.11 8.94
CA GLN A 107 3.04 -1.58 10.20
C GLN A 107 4.36 -2.28 10.57
N HIS A 108 5.40 -1.50 10.89
CA HIS A 108 6.75 -1.99 11.21
C HIS A 108 7.50 -2.73 10.08
N SER A 109 7.09 -2.58 8.82
CA SER A 109 7.82 -3.16 7.68
C SER A 109 9.06 -2.32 7.32
N ALA A 110 10.15 -3.00 7.00
CA ALA A 110 11.34 -2.39 6.40
C ALA A 110 11.07 -1.80 5.00
N VAL A 111 9.96 -2.20 4.37
CA VAL A 111 9.49 -1.60 3.12
C VAL A 111 8.87 -0.24 3.46
N ARG A 112 9.62 0.82 3.20
CA ARG A 112 9.19 2.21 3.38
C ARG A 112 9.33 2.97 2.07
N HIS A 113 8.37 3.84 1.80
CA HIS A 113 8.48 4.84 0.76
C HIS A 113 8.84 6.16 1.42
N ALA A 114 9.82 6.85 0.85
CA ALA A 114 10.31 8.11 1.37
C ALA A 114 10.05 9.22 0.35
N TYR A 115 9.42 10.30 0.81
CA TYR A 115 9.41 11.59 0.14
C TYR A 115 10.52 12.43 0.74
N THR A 116 11.55 12.69 -0.06
CA THR A 116 12.69 13.53 0.28
C THR A 116 12.97 14.45 -0.91
N PRO A 117 13.69 15.58 -0.69
CA PRO A 117 14.14 16.44 -1.79
C PRO A 117 14.90 15.68 -2.90
N GLU A 118 15.66 14.64 -2.53
CA GLU A 118 16.48 13.86 -3.43
C GLU A 118 15.70 12.83 -4.27
N ASN A 119 14.61 12.27 -3.72
CA ASN A 119 13.85 11.19 -4.36
C ASN A 119 12.53 11.67 -4.99
N GLY A 120 12.28 12.97 -4.93
CA GLY A 120 11.16 13.66 -5.54
C GLY A 120 9.95 13.76 -4.62
N TYR A 121 9.55 15.00 -4.37
CA TYR A 121 8.16 15.35 -4.12
C TYR A 121 7.39 15.01 -5.40
N TRP A 122 6.60 13.93 -5.40
CA TRP A 122 5.77 13.58 -6.56
C TRP A 122 4.65 14.60 -6.73
N LEU A 123 4.96 15.78 -7.25
CA LEU A 123 4.02 16.76 -7.79
C LEU A 123 4.80 17.70 -8.73
N LYS A 124 5.12 17.23 -9.94
CA LYS A 124 4.96 18.08 -11.12
C LYS A 124 3.77 17.54 -11.89
N GLU A 125 2.57 17.96 -11.50
CA GLU A 125 1.49 18.07 -12.49
C GLU A 125 2.02 19.08 -13.53
N GLN A 126 2.40 18.57 -14.69
CA GLN A 126 2.62 19.40 -15.87
C GLN A 126 1.27 20.02 -16.24
N GLU A 127 1.26 21.36 -16.35
CA GLU A 127 0.16 22.19 -16.85
C GLU A 127 -0.44 21.70 -18.17
#